data_AF-A0A7J4JQY5-F1
#
_entry.id   AF-A0A7J4JQY5-F1
#
_cell.length_a   1.000
_cell.length_b   1.000
_cell.length_c   1.000
_cell.angle_alpha   90.00
_cell.angle_beta   90.00
_cell.angle_gamma   90.00
#
_symmetry.space_group_name_H-M   'P 1'
#
loop_
_entity.id
_entity.type
_entity.pdbx_description
1 polymer ?
#
loop_
_entity_poly.entity_id
_entity_poly.type
_entity_poly.pdbx_seq_one_letter_code
_entity_poly.pdbx_strand_id
1 'polypeptide(L)'
;YSGLEPLKVNAFLDLPSGFDITPQNINTIIQPTSFITFNFKVRAPKDNAGAYVGTFSVVGNQGQIQKTTSLIVASNPVAADLSVYIAVAIGMLVLFAVFLVLRRSDGSENTGGGERIGSEERGTYLKELKGLFD
;
A
#
# COMPACT_ATOMS: atom_id res chain seq x y z
N TYR A 1 -12.63 17.75 37.58
CA TYR A 1 -13.78 18.55 38.07
C TYR A 1 -13.39 19.13 39.42
N SER A 2 -13.63 20.42 39.67
CA SER A 2 -13.15 21.12 40.87
C SER A 2 -14.23 21.36 41.93
N GLY A 3 -15.44 20.81 41.76
CA GLY A 3 -16.51 20.95 42.75
C GLY A 3 -16.31 20.04 43.97
N LEU A 4 -17.13 20.26 44.99
CA LEU A 4 -17.00 19.64 46.31
C LEU A 4 -17.81 18.35 46.47
N GLU A 5 -18.79 18.10 45.59
CA GLU A 5 -19.67 16.93 45.63
C GLU A 5 -19.45 16.00 44.44
N PRO A 6 -19.61 14.66 44.59
CA PRO A 6 -19.52 13.73 43.48
C PRO A 6 -20.50 14.05 42.35
N LEU A 7 -20.00 14.06 41.11
CA LEU A 7 -20.77 14.42 39.93
C LEU A 7 -21.15 13.17 39.14
N LYS A 8 -22.45 12.85 39.06
CA LYS A 8 -22.96 11.82 38.14
C LYS A 8 -22.94 12.37 36.73
N VAL A 9 -22.26 11.67 35.82
CA VAL A 9 -22.14 12.07 34.42
C VAL A 9 -22.48 10.91 33.48
N ASN A 10 -23.01 11.28 32.32
CA ASN A 10 -23.17 10.44 31.14
C ASN A 10 -22.34 11.06 30.02
N ALA A 11 -21.36 10.32 29.51
CA ALA A 11 -20.53 10.74 28.39
C ALA A 11 -20.88 9.96 27.13
N PHE A 12 -20.94 10.63 25.99
CA PHE A 12 -21.17 10.01 24.69
C PHE A 12 -20.39 10.75 23.61
N LEU A 13 -20.09 10.02 22.53
CA LEU A 13 -19.42 10.55 21.36
C LEU A 13 -20.41 10.48 20.19
N ASP A 14 -20.69 11.62 19.59
CA ASP A 14 -21.52 11.74 18.39
C ASP A 14 -20.62 11.87 17.17
N LEU A 15 -20.84 11.02 16.17
CA LEU A 15 -20.09 11.00 14.91
C LEU A 15 -21.07 10.98 13.75
N PRO A 16 -20.65 11.43 12.55
CA PRO A 16 -21.46 11.29 11.34
C PRO A 16 -21.93 9.84 11.13
N SER A 17 -23.05 9.69 10.41
CA SER A 17 -23.64 8.38 10.13
C SER A 17 -22.64 7.42 9.50
N GLY A 18 -22.68 6.15 9.92
CA GLY A 18 -21.84 5.07 9.37
C GLY A 18 -20.64 4.69 10.26
N PHE A 19 -20.37 5.45 11.32
CA PHE A 19 -19.41 5.05 12.36
C PHE A 19 -20.08 4.16 13.40
N ASP A 20 -19.43 3.05 13.77
CA ASP A 20 -19.82 2.26 14.93
C ASP A 20 -19.01 2.71 16.14
N ILE A 21 -19.70 3.00 17.25
CA ILE A 21 -19.09 3.47 18.49
C ILE A 21 -19.42 2.48 19.61
N THR A 22 -18.41 2.05 20.36
CA THR A 22 -18.58 1.14 21.50
C THR A 22 -17.72 1.57 22.69
N PRO A 23 -18.33 1.79 23.87
CA PRO A 23 -19.78 1.83 24.13
C PRO A 23 -20.42 3.09 23.52
N GLN A 24 -21.73 3.11 23.32
CA GLN A 24 -22.43 4.33 22.86
C GLN A 24 -22.43 5.43 23.92
N ASN A 25 -22.52 5.03 25.19
CA ASN A 25 -22.54 5.92 26.34
C ASN A 25 -21.79 5.33 27.52
N ILE A 26 -21.22 6.19 28.37
CA ILE A 26 -20.51 5.83 29.59
C ILE A 26 -21.14 6.61 30.74
N ASN A 27 -21.78 5.87 31.66
CA ASN A 27 -22.32 6.43 32.89
C ASN A 27 -21.33 6.21 34.03
N THR A 28 -20.96 7.26 34.75
CA THR A 28 -19.98 7.17 35.83
C THR A 28 -20.13 8.33 36.83
N ILE A 29 -19.37 8.27 37.92
CA ILE A 29 -19.31 9.30 38.96
C ILE A 29 -17.91 9.88 38.99
N ILE A 30 -17.79 11.19 38.80
CA ILE A 30 -16.54 11.93 38.94
C ILE A 30 -16.43 12.40 40.39
N GLN A 31 -15.38 11.98 41.08
CA GLN A 31 -15.12 12.44 42.44
C GLN A 31 -14.66 13.91 42.47
N PRO A 32 -14.86 14.63 43.59
CA PRO A 32 -14.32 15.96 43.79
C PRO A 32 -12.82 16.00 43.50
N THR A 33 -12.35 17.08 42.87
CA THR A 33 -10.92 17.33 42.58
C THR A 33 -10.21 16.23 41.77
N SER A 34 -10.96 15.35 41.10
CA SER A 34 -10.39 14.25 40.32
C SER A 34 -10.49 14.43 38.80
N PHE A 35 -9.79 13.55 38.10
CA PHE A 35 -9.80 13.40 36.65
C PHE A 35 -10.36 12.04 36.26
N ILE A 36 -10.99 11.97 35.10
CA ILE A 36 -11.52 10.74 34.51
C ILE A 36 -11.20 10.70 33.03
N THR A 37 -10.95 9.50 32.51
CA THR A 37 -10.75 9.25 31.08
C THR A 37 -11.90 8.42 30.55
N PHE A 38 -12.51 8.88 29.46
CA PHE A 38 -13.56 8.15 28.74
C PHE A 38 -12.94 7.49 27.51
N ASN A 39 -13.14 6.17 27.39
CA ASN A 39 -12.59 5.39 26.29
C ASN A 39 -13.71 4.92 25.36
N PHE A 40 -13.69 5.39 24.12
CA PHE A 40 -14.59 4.96 23.06
C PHE A 40 -13.80 4.22 21.98
N LYS A 41 -14.27 3.04 21.59
CA LYS A 41 -13.79 2.36 20.40
C LYS A 41 -14.64 2.80 19.23
N VAL A 42 -14.00 3.30 18.19
CA VAL A 42 -14.66 3.81 16.98
C VAL A 42 -14.22 2.96 15.80
N ARG A 43 -15.18 2.47 15.01
CA ARG A 43 -14.94 1.81 13.74
C ARG A 43 -15.51 2.68 12.62
N ALA A 44 -14.65 3.03 11.68
CA ALA A 44 -15.03 3.81 10.51
C ALA A 44 -15.79 2.94 9.49
N PRO A 45 -16.71 3.54 8.71
CA PRO A 45 -17.35 2.85 7.59
C PRO A 45 -16.32 2.40 6.56
N LYS A 46 -16.59 1.25 5.92
CA LYS A 46 -15.77 0.77 4.80
C LYS A 46 -15.86 1.78 3.65
N ASP A 47 -14.72 2.00 2.99
CA ASP A 47 -14.60 2.80 1.76
C ASP A 47 -14.80 4.32 1.90
N ASN A 48 -14.90 4.84 3.13
CA ASN A 48 -15.10 6.27 3.35
C ASN A 48 -13.89 6.93 4.03
N ALA A 49 -12.84 7.16 3.24
CA ALA A 49 -11.67 7.90 3.69
C ALA A 49 -11.96 9.41 3.69
N GLY A 50 -11.44 10.11 4.70
CA GLY A 50 -11.67 11.55 4.82
C GLY A 50 -11.45 12.09 6.23
N ALA A 51 -11.72 13.38 6.36
CA ALA A 51 -11.75 14.08 7.64
C ALA A 51 -13.20 14.24 8.10
N TYR A 52 -13.48 13.81 9.33
CA TYR A 52 -14.79 13.85 9.94
C TYR A 52 -14.74 14.67 11.22
N VAL A 53 -15.84 15.32 11.53
CA VAL A 53 -15.98 16.09 12.77
C VAL A 53 -17.01 15.39 13.65
N GLY A 54 -16.59 15.08 14.86
CA GLY A 54 -17.41 14.51 15.92
C GLY A 54 -17.62 15.49 17.07
N THR A 55 -18.66 15.23 17.86
CA THR A 55 -18.92 15.98 19.10
C THR A 55 -18.85 15.03 20.28
N PHE A 56 -17.88 15.26 21.16
CA PHE A 56 -17.83 14.63 22.47
C PHE A 56 -18.67 15.44 23.46
N SER A 57 -19.59 14.78 24.14
CA SER A 57 -20.46 15.39 25.13
C SER A 57 -20.36 14.70 26.48
N VAL A 58 -20.33 15.49 27.55
CA VAL A 58 -20.49 15.04 28.93
C VAL A 58 -21.67 15.77 29.53
N VAL A 59 -22.72 15.04 29.86
CA VAL A 59 -23.93 15.55 30.52
C VAL A 59 -23.88 15.15 31.99
N GLY A 60 -23.93 16.14 32.88
CA GLY A 60 -24.09 15.94 34.32
C GLY A 60 -25.38 16.59 34.83
N ASN A 61 -25.68 16.40 36.11
CA ASN A 61 -26.82 17.07 36.77
C ASN A 61 -26.70 18.60 36.81
N GLN A 62 -25.49 19.15 36.68
CA GLN A 62 -25.23 20.59 36.69
C GLN A 62 -25.18 21.23 35.28
N GLY A 63 -25.33 20.43 34.21
CA GLY A 63 -25.31 20.92 32.84
C GLY A 63 -24.57 20.01 31.86
N GLN A 64 -24.37 20.50 30.64
CA GLN A 64 -23.68 19.78 29.57
C GLN A 64 -22.41 20.52 29.15
N ILE A 65 -21.32 19.75 28.99
CA ILE A 65 -20.07 20.20 28.40
C ILE A 65 -19.93 19.50 27.05
N GLN A 66 -19.65 20.25 26.00
CA GLN A 66 -19.42 19.70 24.66
C GLN A 66 -18.06 20.15 24.12
N LYS A 67 -17.40 19.25 23.40
CA LYS A 67 -16.16 19.53 22.66
C LYS A 67 -16.20 18.85 21.30
N THR A 68 -15.85 19.62 20.28
CA THR A 68 -15.71 19.14 18.92
C THR A 68 -14.33 18.51 18.74
N THR A 69 -14.27 17.35 18.07
CA THR A 69 -13.03 16.63 17.78
C THR A 69 -12.99 16.23 16.30
N SER A 70 -11.82 16.28 15.69
CA SER A 70 -11.63 15.88 14.29
C SER A 70 -11.02 14.49 14.22
N LEU A 71 -11.61 13.61 13.40
CA LEU A 71 -11.12 12.27 13.12
C LEU A 71 -10.66 12.19 11.67
N ILE A 72 -9.48 11.64 11.45
CA ILE A 72 -8.95 11.40 10.10
C ILE A 72 -8.99 9.90 9.85
N VAL A 73 -9.77 9.48 8.86
CA VAL A 73 -9.85 8.09 8.41
C VAL A 73 -9.03 7.95 7.14
N ALA A 74 -7.93 7.20 7.21
CA ALA A 74 -7.13 6.88 6.04
C ALA A 74 -7.80 5.78 5.22
N SER A 75 -7.76 5.90 3.89
CA SER A 75 -8.09 4.79 2.99
C SER A 75 -7.08 3.67 3.18
N ASN A 76 -7.55 2.42 3.26
CA ASN A 76 -6.65 1.28 3.12
C ASN A 76 -5.98 1.37 1.74
N PRO A 77 -4.66 1.16 1.63
CA PRO A 77 -4.03 1.06 0.33
C PRO A 77 -4.68 -0.12 -0.40
N VAL A 78 -5.26 0.16 -1.58
CA VAL A 78 -5.69 -0.89 -2.50
C VAL A 78 -4.42 -1.68 -2.83
N ALA A 79 -4.36 -2.93 -2.39
CA ALA A 79 -3.27 -3.82 -2.78
C ALA A 79 -3.29 -3.88 -4.31
N ALA A 80 -2.23 -3.39 -4.94
CA ALA A 80 -2.11 -3.45 -6.39
C ALA A 80 -2.22 -4.93 -6.81
N ASP A 81 -3.18 -5.23 -7.67
CA ASP A 81 -3.38 -6.58 -8.16
C ASP A 81 -2.19 -6.96 -9.05
N LEU A 82 -1.30 -7.79 -8.50
CA LEU A 82 -0.07 -8.23 -9.17
C LEU A 82 -0.38 -8.98 -10.47
N SER A 83 -1.60 -9.52 -10.63
CA SER A 83 -2.01 -10.27 -11.82
C SER A 83 -1.97 -9.43 -13.10
N VAL A 84 -2.24 -8.12 -13.02
CA VAL A 84 -2.21 -7.21 -14.18
C VAL A 84 -0.78 -7.08 -14.70
N TYR A 85 0.21 -6.91 -13.81
CA TYR A 85 1.61 -6.82 -14.20
C TYR A 85 2.15 -8.13 -14.79
N ILE A 86 1.71 -9.27 -14.25
CA ILE A 86 2.07 -10.59 -14.77
C ILE A 86 1.50 -10.77 -16.20
N ALA A 87 0.25 -10.39 -16.43
CA ALA A 87 -0.37 -10.48 -17.75
C ALA A 87 0.35 -9.62 -18.80
N VAL A 88 0.71 -8.37 -18.44
CA VAL A 88 1.49 -7.49 -19.33
C VAL A 88 2.87 -8.07 -19.62
N ALA A 89 3.56 -8.60 -18.61
CA ALA A 89 4.89 -9.20 -18.77
C ALA A 89 4.87 -10.42 -19.72
N ILE A 90 3.86 -11.30 -19.59
CA ILE A 90 3.68 -12.45 -20.48
C ILE A 90 3.39 -11.98 -21.90
N GLY A 91 2.51 -10.98 -22.08
CA GLY A 91 2.21 -10.42 -23.40
C GLY A 91 3.45 -9.87 -24.12
N MET A 92 4.29 -9.13 -23.39
CA MET A 92 5.55 -8.59 -23.92
C MET A 92 6.54 -9.70 -24.30
N LEU A 93 6.64 -10.77 -23.51
CA LEU A 93 7.49 -11.92 -23.82
C LEU A 93 7.03 -12.66 -25.08
N VAL A 94 5.72 -12.84 -25.27
CA VAL A 94 5.16 -13.46 -26.48
C VAL A 94 5.46 -12.60 -27.70
N LEU A 95 5.23 -11.29 -27.63
CA LEU A 95 5.54 -10.38 -28.73
C LEU A 95 7.03 -10.36 -29.06
N PHE A 96 7.90 -10.41 -28.04
CA PHE A 96 9.34 -10.48 -28.23
C PHE A 96 9.77 -11.79 -28.91
N ALA A 97 9.18 -12.92 -28.51
CA ALA A 97 9.44 -14.21 -29.15
C ALA A 97 8.98 -14.23 -30.62
N VAL A 98 7.79 -13.70 -30.92
CA VAL A 98 7.27 -13.56 -32.29
C VAL A 98 8.19 -12.66 -33.12
N PHE A 99 8.63 -11.53 -32.56
CA PHE A 99 9.55 -10.61 -33.22
C PHE A 99 10.89 -11.30 -33.58
N LEU A 100 11.46 -12.10 -32.68
CA LEU A 100 12.69 -12.85 -32.96
C LEU A 100 12.49 -13.90 -34.06
N VAL A 101 11.35 -14.59 -34.06
CA VAL A 101 11.04 -15.59 -35.11
C VAL A 101 10.88 -14.92 -36.47
N LEU A 102 10.14 -13.81 -36.55
CA LEU A 102 9.98 -13.05 -37.80
C LEU A 102 11.32 -12.52 -38.31
N ARG A 103 12.14 -11.94 -37.42
CA ARG A 103 13.48 -11.46 -37.79
C ARG A 103 14.41 -12.58 -38.29
N ARG A 104 14.25 -13.80 -37.79
CA ARG A 104 15.01 -14.96 -38.27
C ARG A 104 14.52 -15.45 -39.64
N SER A 105 13.22 -15.31 -39.92
CA SER A 105 12.61 -15.70 -41.20
C SER A 105 13.06 -14.78 -42.35
N ASP A 106 13.18 -13.47 -42.10
CA ASP A 106 13.66 -12.50 -43.10
C ASP A 106 15.17 -12.61 -43.39
N GLY A 107 15.92 -13.36 -42.56
CA GLY A 107 17.35 -13.63 -42.76
C GLY A 107 17.67 -14.90 -43.55
N SER A 108 16.67 -15.57 -44.13
CA SER A 108 16.83 -16.89 -44.77
C SER A 108 16.57 -16.91 -46.27
N GLU A 109 16.83 -15.80 -46.98
CA GLU A 109 16.98 -15.80 -48.44
C GLU A 109 18.25 -15.03 -48.83
N ASN A 110 19.13 -15.70 -49.59
CA ASN A 110 20.48 -15.33 -50.08
C ASN A 110 21.61 -15.38 -49.03
N THR A 111 22.53 -16.36 -49.04
CA THR A 111 23.36 -16.69 -50.20
C THR A 111 23.97 -18.09 -50.08
N GLY A 112 23.55 -18.99 -50.96
CA GLY A 112 24.40 -20.09 -51.41
C GLY A 112 25.35 -19.54 -52.48
N GLY A 113 26.65 -19.56 -52.21
CA GLY A 113 27.70 -19.17 -53.13
C GLY A 113 29.02 -19.65 -52.55
N GLY A 114 29.51 -20.79 -53.03
CA GLY A 114 30.74 -21.39 -52.54
C GLY A 114 31.96 -20.55 -52.88
N GLU A 115 32.82 -20.32 -51.89
CA GLU A 115 34.25 -20.15 -52.10
C GLU A 115 35.00 -21.01 -51.09
N ARG A 116 35.69 -22.01 -51.64
CA ARG A 116 36.78 -22.73 -50.99
C ARG A 116 38.01 -21.83 -50.98
N ILE A 117 38.33 -21.19 -49.86
CA ILE A 117 39.72 -20.91 -49.41
C ILE A 117 39.63 -20.84 -47.87
N GLY A 118 40.18 -21.75 -47.07
CA GLY A 118 41.40 -22.50 -47.27
C GLY A 118 42.53 -21.83 -46.49
N SER A 119 42.57 -22.07 -45.18
CA SER A 119 43.84 -22.32 -44.48
C SER A 119 44.92 -21.21 -44.50
N GLU A 120 44.63 -19.98 -44.08
CA GLU A 120 45.72 -19.03 -43.75
C GLU A 120 45.68 -18.43 -42.34
N GLU A 121 44.53 -18.35 -41.65
CA GLU A 121 44.49 -17.72 -40.32
C GLU A 121 44.77 -18.67 -39.13
N ARG A 122 44.83 -19.98 -39.37
CA ARG A 122 45.23 -20.95 -38.31
C ARG A 122 46.74 -21.10 -38.15
N GLY A 123 47.55 -20.49 -39.04
CA GLY A 123 49.01 -20.57 -39.00
C GLY A 123 49.68 -19.57 -38.05
N THR A 124 49.01 -18.47 -37.68
CA THR A 124 49.63 -17.36 -36.95
C THR A 124 49.64 -17.60 -35.44
N TYR A 125 48.59 -18.20 -34.89
CA TYR A 125 48.49 -18.47 -33.44
C TYR A 125 49.33 -19.66 -32.96
N LEU A 126 49.70 -20.59 -33.85
CA LEU A 126 50.54 -21.74 -33.50
C LEU A 126 52.05 -21.42 -33.56
N LYS A 127 52.46 -20.32 -34.21
CA LYS A 127 53.86 -19.86 -34.20
C LYS A 127 54.22 -19.07 -32.94
N GLU A 128 53.28 -18.34 -32.34
CA GLU A 128 53.55 -17.61 -31.08
C GLU A 128 53.63 -18.53 -29.85
N LEU A 129 52.90 -19.64 -29.83
CA LEU A 129 52.95 -20.59 -28.70
C LEU A 129 54.22 -21.44 -28.64
N LYS A 130 54.97 -21.55 -29.74
CA LYS A 130 56.22 -22.34 -29.80
C LYS A 130 57.48 -21.53 -29.47
N GLY A 131 57.41 -20.20 -29.45
CA GLY A 131 58.49 -19.31 -29.01
C GLY A 131 58.49 -19.00 -27.51
N LEU A 132 57.56 -19.58 -26.75
CA LEU A 132 57.39 -19.36 -25.31
C LEU A 132 57.84 -20.55 -24.45
N PHE A 133 58.38 -21.60 -25.08
CA PHE A 133 58.82 -22.84 -24.43
C PHE A 133 60.22 -23.32 -24.86
N ASP A 134 61.06 -22.44 -25.41
CA ASP A 134 62.52 -22.63 -25.52
C ASP A 134 63.24 -21.53 -24.73
#